data_AF-A0A937ZAU7-F1
#
_entry.id   AF-A0A937ZAU7-F1
#
_cell.length_a   1.000
_cell.length_b   1.000
_cell.length_c   1.000
_cell.angle_alpha   90.00
_cell.angle_beta   90.00
_cell.angle_gamma   90.00
#
_symmetry.space_group_name_H-M   'P 1'
#
loop_
_entity.id
_entity.type
_entity.pdbx_description
1 polymer ?
#
loop_
_entity_poly.entity_id
_entity_poly.type
_entity_poly.pdbx_seq_one_letter_code
_entity_poly.pdbx_strand_id
1 'polypeptide(L)'
;MTILAEIERAQDGALLARLARATDLSSADARLALSAFCPAIARQLEARVASDAQAYDNLASHLDDGTGGDLLADSDALLSAETAEDGNAILADLYGSRDAAIRAMREMGPRLPEMALLRLAAMAAALVLDAMVRNHARLSLTGAMPAASGGGLLGTIVSSIVRGAVQGAMRQLAPRRRHRRRYTDYFARRRRPTRRRRRRGPSLEDVFAEILGVRHR
;
A
#
# COMPACT_ATOMS: atom_id res chain seq x y z
N MET A 1 -2.94 9.45 -14.17
CA MET A 1 -2.19 10.73 -14.11
C MET A 1 -1.26 10.67 -12.91
N THR A 2 -0.12 11.36 -12.93
CA THR A 2 0.81 11.37 -11.79
C THR A 2 0.53 12.57 -10.88
N ILE A 3 0.73 12.42 -9.56
CA ILE A 3 0.55 13.48 -8.57
C ILE A 3 1.42 14.71 -8.89
N LEU A 4 2.65 14.49 -9.38
CA LEU A 4 3.51 15.58 -9.86
C LEU A 4 2.85 16.41 -10.97
N ALA A 5 2.17 15.77 -11.92
CA ALA A 5 1.48 16.46 -13.01
C ALA A 5 0.22 17.19 -12.52
N GLU A 6 -0.32 16.83 -11.36
CA GLU A 6 -1.37 17.60 -10.69
C GLU A 6 -0.76 18.81 -9.98
N ILE A 7 0.35 18.66 -9.24
CA ILE A 7 1.09 19.77 -8.62
C ILE A 7 1.54 20.81 -9.66
N GLU A 8 2.03 20.36 -10.82
CA GLU A 8 2.46 21.23 -11.92
C GLU A 8 1.31 22.00 -12.57
N ARG A 9 0.07 21.49 -12.50
CA ARG A 9 -1.13 22.15 -13.03
C ARG A 9 -1.88 22.93 -11.95
N ALA A 10 -1.69 22.58 -10.68
CA ALA A 10 -2.34 23.20 -9.56
C ALA A 10 -1.98 24.68 -9.51
N GLN A 11 -3.00 25.53 -9.38
CA GLN A 11 -2.86 26.98 -9.30
C GLN A 11 -2.04 27.54 -10.48
N ASP A 12 -2.28 27.04 -11.70
CA ASP A 12 -1.57 27.43 -12.92
C ASP A 12 -0.03 27.28 -12.82
N GLY A 13 0.43 26.30 -12.03
CA GLY A 13 1.85 26.03 -11.77
C GLY A 13 2.45 26.86 -10.63
N ALA A 14 1.67 27.73 -9.99
CA ALA A 14 2.13 28.55 -8.87
C ALA A 14 2.46 27.72 -7.62
N LEU A 15 1.80 26.55 -7.44
CA LEU A 15 2.02 25.69 -6.29
C LEU A 15 3.48 25.23 -6.18
N LEU A 16 4.06 24.75 -7.28
CA LEU A 16 5.46 24.32 -7.33
C LEU A 16 6.42 25.49 -6.96
N ALA A 17 6.14 26.69 -7.46
CA ALA A 17 6.93 27.88 -7.14
C ALA A 17 6.78 28.31 -5.66
N ARG A 18 5.61 28.10 -5.05
CA ARG A 18 5.39 28.33 -3.61
C ARG A 18 6.14 27.31 -2.76
N LEU A 19 6.09 26.02 -3.10
CA LEU A 19 6.82 24.96 -2.42
C LEU A 19 8.34 25.18 -2.47
N ALA A 20 8.86 25.56 -3.65
CA ALA A 20 10.27 25.89 -3.82
C ALA A 20 10.69 27.05 -2.90
N ARG A 21 9.92 28.15 -2.89
CA ARG A 21 10.18 29.30 -2.01
C ARG A 21 10.11 28.95 -0.52
N ALA A 22 9.11 28.16 -0.10
CA ALA A 22 8.95 27.78 1.30
C ALA A 22 10.07 26.87 1.83
N THR A 23 10.83 26.25 0.93
CA THR A 23 11.95 25.35 1.24
C THR A 23 13.31 25.95 0.90
N ASP A 24 13.36 27.21 0.44
CA ASP A 24 14.57 27.88 -0.04
C ASP A 24 15.30 27.08 -1.15
N LEU A 25 14.51 26.45 -2.03
CA LEU A 25 14.99 25.68 -3.17
C LEU A 25 14.73 26.42 -4.48
N SER A 26 15.52 26.08 -5.50
CA SER A 26 15.15 26.43 -6.88
C SER A 26 13.92 25.63 -7.31
N SER A 27 13.09 26.18 -8.21
CA SER A 27 11.94 25.43 -8.74
C SER A 27 12.35 24.14 -9.46
N ALA A 28 13.56 24.11 -10.04
CA ALA A 28 14.12 22.91 -10.67
C ALA A 28 14.45 21.82 -9.64
N ASP A 29 15.10 22.19 -8.52
CA ASP A 29 15.45 21.24 -7.47
C ASP A 29 14.20 20.72 -6.73
N ALA A 30 13.24 21.60 -6.45
CA ALA A 30 11.96 21.21 -5.86
C ALA A 30 11.21 20.24 -6.77
N ARG A 31 11.15 20.51 -8.08
CA ARG A 31 10.54 19.62 -9.07
C ARG A 31 11.23 18.26 -9.12
N LEU A 32 12.56 18.26 -9.18
CA LEU A 32 13.35 17.03 -9.22
C LEU A 32 13.10 16.18 -7.97
N ALA A 33 13.12 16.80 -6.79
CA ALA A 33 12.86 16.11 -5.53
C ALA A 33 11.43 15.55 -5.47
N LEU A 34 10.41 16.35 -5.80
CA LEU A 34 9.01 15.89 -5.84
C LEU A 34 8.80 14.76 -6.85
N SER A 35 9.50 14.78 -7.99
CA SER A 35 9.44 13.70 -8.98
C SER A 35 9.97 12.36 -8.46
N ALA A 36 10.84 12.37 -7.45
CA ALA A 36 11.33 11.18 -6.77
C ALA A 36 10.47 10.82 -5.55
N PHE A 37 10.16 11.80 -4.71
CA PHE A 37 9.45 11.60 -3.44
C PHE A 37 8.02 11.13 -3.65
N CYS A 38 7.21 11.84 -4.45
CA CYS A 38 5.80 11.52 -4.62
C CYS A 38 5.54 10.07 -5.04
N PRO A 39 6.19 9.52 -6.09
CA PRO A 39 5.97 8.12 -6.47
C PRO A 39 6.57 7.11 -5.49
N ALA A 40 7.62 7.45 -4.73
CA ALA A 40 8.13 6.57 -3.68
C ALA A 40 7.17 6.48 -2.49
N ILE A 41 6.63 7.62 -2.06
CA ILE A 41 5.65 7.71 -0.98
C ILE A 41 4.35 7.01 -1.37
N ALA A 42 3.84 7.25 -2.59
CA ALA A 42 2.62 6.59 -3.07
C ALA A 42 2.75 5.06 -3.04
N ARG A 43 3.89 4.52 -3.49
CA ARG A 43 4.17 3.07 -3.43
C ARG A 43 4.19 2.53 -2.00
N GLN A 44 4.78 3.25 -1.06
CA GLN A 44 4.77 2.83 0.35
C GLN A 44 3.38 2.88 0.95
N LEU A 45 2.60 3.91 0.60
CA LEU A 45 1.22 4.03 1.05
C LEU A 45 0.34 2.89 0.52
N GLU A 46 0.45 2.57 -0.76
CA GLU A 46 -0.23 1.42 -1.36
C GLU A 46 0.18 0.10 -0.67
N ALA A 47 1.47 -0.09 -0.40
CA ALA A 47 1.97 -1.27 0.30
C ALA A 47 1.44 -1.36 1.74
N ARG A 48 1.40 -0.23 2.45
CA ARG A 48 0.86 -0.12 3.82
C ARG A 48 -0.61 -0.49 3.86
N VAL A 49 -1.43 0.09 2.97
CA VAL A 49 -2.87 -0.18 2.87
C VAL A 49 -3.15 -1.63 2.44
N ALA A 50 -2.31 -2.21 1.58
CA ALA A 50 -2.44 -3.62 1.21
C ALA A 50 -2.14 -4.57 2.38
N SER A 51 -1.31 -4.15 3.33
CA SER A 51 -0.94 -4.94 4.51
C SER A 51 -1.91 -4.77 5.69
N ASP A 52 -2.57 -3.62 5.80
CA ASP A 52 -3.48 -3.28 6.90
C ASP A 52 -4.69 -2.51 6.38
N ALA A 53 -5.87 -3.10 6.56
CA ALA A 53 -7.14 -2.54 6.11
C ALA A 53 -7.53 -1.26 6.87
N GLN A 54 -7.02 -1.04 8.09
CA GLN A 54 -7.27 0.17 8.88
C GLN A 54 -6.20 1.25 8.67
N ALA A 55 -5.07 0.91 8.06
CA ALA A 55 -3.98 1.87 7.88
C ALA A 55 -4.40 3.09 7.05
N TYR A 56 -5.30 2.90 6.10
CA TYR A 56 -5.83 4.01 5.33
C TYR A 56 -6.59 5.03 6.20
N ASP A 57 -7.50 4.56 7.06
CA ASP A 57 -8.29 5.42 7.93
C ASP A 57 -7.40 6.11 8.98
N ASN A 58 -6.43 5.37 9.52
CA ASN A 58 -5.44 5.92 10.46
C ASN A 58 -4.59 7.00 9.79
N LEU A 59 -4.11 6.77 8.57
CA LEU A 59 -3.34 7.77 7.83
C LEU A 59 -4.21 8.99 7.50
N ALA A 60 -5.45 8.78 7.05
CA ALA A 60 -6.39 9.85 6.74
C ALA A 60 -6.72 10.72 7.96
N SER A 61 -6.80 10.14 9.16
CA SER A 61 -7.02 10.92 10.39
C SER A 61 -5.92 11.93 10.68
N HIS A 62 -4.69 11.71 10.20
CA HIS A 62 -3.62 12.71 10.32
C HIS A 62 -3.87 13.97 9.48
N LEU A 63 -4.80 13.96 8.51
CA LEU A 63 -5.14 15.16 7.74
C LEU A 63 -6.47 15.81 8.19
N ASP A 64 -7.36 15.02 8.79
CA ASP A 64 -8.75 15.41 9.06
C ASP A 64 -8.90 16.35 10.28
N ASP A 65 -7.89 16.43 11.15
CA ASP A 65 -7.92 17.22 12.39
C ASP A 65 -7.85 18.76 12.16
N GLY A 66 -7.61 19.22 10.93
CA GLY A 66 -7.55 20.65 10.61
C GLY A 66 -7.41 21.00 9.13
N THR A 67 -7.08 20.02 8.28
CA THR A 67 -6.63 20.24 6.90
C THR A 67 -7.63 19.71 5.85
N GLY A 68 -8.90 19.51 6.22
CA GLY A 68 -9.96 18.84 5.41
C GLY A 68 -10.35 19.49 4.05
N GLY A 69 -9.49 20.33 3.48
CA GLY A 69 -9.59 20.90 2.14
C GLY A 69 -8.64 20.25 1.13
N ASP A 70 -8.86 20.58 -0.15
CA ASP A 70 -7.97 20.17 -1.24
C ASP A 70 -6.62 20.89 -1.12
N LEU A 71 -5.58 20.20 -0.62
CA LEU A 71 -4.24 20.78 -0.44
C LEU A 71 -3.58 21.25 -1.75
N LEU A 72 -4.04 20.76 -2.90
CA LEU A 72 -3.59 21.30 -4.20
C LEU A 72 -4.22 22.68 -4.47
N ALA A 73 -5.44 22.91 -4.00
CA ALA A 73 -6.15 24.18 -4.13
C ALA A 73 -5.77 25.19 -3.04
N ASP A 74 -5.48 24.74 -1.82
CA ASP A 74 -5.07 25.58 -0.69
C ASP A 74 -3.58 25.40 -0.35
N SER A 75 -2.74 26.19 -1.02
CA SER A 75 -1.31 26.21 -0.70
C SER A 75 -0.97 26.82 0.64
N ASP A 76 -1.83 27.66 1.23
CA ASP A 76 -1.52 28.26 2.54
C ASP A 76 -1.69 27.23 3.65
N ALA A 77 -2.74 26.40 3.55
CA ALA A 77 -2.89 25.20 4.36
C ALA A 77 -1.69 24.25 4.19
N LEU A 78 -1.31 23.92 2.94
CA LEU A 78 -0.19 23.00 2.68
C LEU A 78 1.16 23.47 3.26
N LEU A 79 1.40 24.79 3.27
CA LEU A 79 2.66 25.38 3.74
C LEU A 79 2.72 25.56 5.26
N SER A 80 1.60 25.28 5.95
CA SER A 80 1.48 25.40 7.39
C SER A 80 2.44 24.47 8.15
N ALA A 81 2.73 24.82 9.40
CA ALA A 81 3.53 23.98 10.27
C ALA A 81 2.79 22.67 10.61
N GLU A 82 1.47 22.75 10.79
CA GLU A 82 0.58 21.61 11.08
C GLU A 82 0.65 20.56 9.96
N THR A 83 0.46 20.95 8.69
CA THR A 83 0.58 20.01 7.57
C THR A 83 1.99 19.42 7.44
N ALA A 84 3.03 20.15 7.83
CA ALA A 84 4.38 19.61 7.87
C ALA A 84 4.56 18.58 9.02
N GLU A 85 3.91 18.78 10.16
CA GLU A 85 3.88 17.81 11.26
C GLU A 85 3.10 16.55 10.87
N ASP A 86 1.92 16.70 10.29
CA ASP A 86 1.10 15.59 9.77
C ASP A 86 1.85 14.80 8.71
N GLY A 87 2.46 15.50 7.75
CA GLY A 87 3.30 14.89 6.73
C GLY A 87 4.47 14.09 7.32
N ASN A 88 5.08 14.56 8.40
CA ASN A 88 6.12 13.82 9.10
C ASN A 88 5.59 12.59 9.84
N ALA A 89 4.39 12.66 10.43
CA ALA A 89 3.73 11.52 11.07
C ALA A 89 3.38 10.44 10.04
N ILE A 90 2.82 10.83 8.89
CA ILE A 90 2.54 9.95 7.75
C ILE A 90 3.83 9.27 7.29
N LEU A 91 4.91 10.03 7.09
CA LEU A 91 6.20 9.46 6.70
C LEU A 91 6.73 8.46 7.73
N ALA A 92 6.62 8.78 9.02
CA ALA A 92 7.06 7.87 10.08
C ALA A 92 6.25 6.56 10.08
N ASP A 93 4.93 6.61 9.87
CA ASP A 93 4.10 5.40 9.76
C ASP A 93 4.45 4.58 8.53
N LEU A 94 4.57 5.22 7.36
CA LEU A 94 4.85 4.57 6.08
C LEU A 94 6.21 3.86 6.05
N TYR A 95 7.24 4.47 6.64
CA TYR A 95 8.60 3.92 6.67
C TYR A 95 8.91 3.18 7.98
N GLY A 96 7.95 3.09 8.90
CA GLY A 96 8.06 2.41 10.20
C GLY A 96 8.77 3.21 11.30
N SER A 97 9.54 4.24 10.94
CA SER A 97 10.05 5.23 11.89
C SER A 97 10.43 6.54 11.19
N ARG A 98 10.55 7.62 11.97
CA ARG A 98 11.04 8.91 11.47
C ARG A 98 12.44 8.77 10.86
N ASP A 99 13.36 8.09 11.53
CA ASP A 99 14.73 7.90 11.03
C ASP A 99 14.77 7.10 9.73
N ALA A 100 13.91 6.09 9.59
CA ALA A 100 13.79 5.31 8.35
C ALA A 100 13.28 6.17 7.20
N ALA A 101 12.28 7.02 7.44
CA ALA A 101 11.81 7.98 6.45
C ALA A 101 12.90 8.96 6.04
N ILE A 102 13.63 9.56 6.99
CA ILE A 102 14.70 10.51 6.71
C ILE A 102 15.79 9.87 5.84
N ARG A 103 16.21 8.64 6.18
CA ARG A 103 17.20 7.91 5.37
C ARG A 103 16.69 7.68 3.94
N ALA A 104 15.46 7.20 3.78
CA ALA A 104 14.88 6.97 2.45
C ALA A 104 14.79 8.27 1.63
N MET A 105 14.36 9.37 2.23
CA MET A 105 14.30 10.68 1.56
C MET A 105 15.70 11.19 1.20
N ARG A 106 16.69 11.00 2.07
CA ARG A 106 18.09 11.37 1.82
C ARG A 106 18.70 10.63 0.65
N GLU A 107 18.41 9.34 0.50
CA GLU A 107 18.87 8.54 -0.64
C GLU A 107 18.32 9.08 -1.97
N MET A 108 17.07 9.56 -1.98
CA MET A 108 16.44 10.15 -3.16
C MET A 108 16.84 11.61 -3.42
N GLY A 109 17.16 12.37 -2.36
CA GLY A 109 17.53 13.78 -2.42
C GLY A 109 18.89 14.10 -1.80
N PRO A 110 20.00 13.46 -2.23
CA PRO A 110 21.29 13.54 -1.52
C PRO A 110 21.90 14.95 -1.50
N ARG A 111 21.52 15.80 -2.46
CA ARG A 111 22.06 17.17 -2.63
C ARG A 111 21.22 18.24 -1.95
N LEU A 112 20.04 17.88 -1.42
CA LEU A 112 19.14 18.85 -0.80
C LEU A 112 19.63 19.22 0.61
N PRO A 113 19.55 20.50 1.01
CA PRO A 113 19.78 20.87 2.40
C PRO A 113 18.78 20.14 3.31
N GLU A 114 19.21 19.76 4.51
CA GLU A 114 18.43 18.89 5.39
C GLU A 114 17.07 19.45 5.75
N MET A 115 17.01 20.73 6.14
CA MET A 115 15.75 21.40 6.46
C MET A 115 14.77 21.38 5.28
N ALA A 116 15.27 21.68 4.07
CA ALA A 116 14.46 21.68 2.85
C ALA A 116 13.97 20.28 2.50
N LEU A 117 14.83 19.26 2.63
CA LEU A 117 14.49 17.87 2.37
C LEU A 117 13.36 17.40 3.28
N LEU A 118 13.48 17.62 4.58
CA LEU A 118 12.48 17.19 5.56
C LEU A 118 11.14 17.89 5.32
N ARG A 119 11.18 19.21 5.13
CA ARG A 119 9.97 20.00 4.91
C ARG A 119 9.29 19.63 3.59
N LEU A 120 10.05 19.48 2.50
CA LEU A 120 9.51 19.11 1.19
C LEU A 120 8.96 17.68 1.19
N ALA A 121 9.63 16.75 1.87
CA ALA A 121 9.16 15.37 1.99
C ALA A 121 7.84 15.30 2.77
N ALA A 122 7.71 16.06 3.87
CA ALA A 122 6.47 16.12 4.65
C ALA A 122 5.31 16.67 3.80
N MET A 123 5.51 17.80 3.12
CA MET A 123 4.50 18.36 2.21
C MET A 123 4.14 17.39 1.07
N ALA A 124 5.13 16.68 0.52
CA ALA A 124 4.88 15.66 -0.50
C ALA A 124 4.04 14.50 0.04
N ALA A 125 4.26 14.09 1.30
CA ALA A 125 3.49 13.01 1.93
C ALA A 125 2.03 13.40 2.15
N ALA A 126 1.80 14.60 2.69
CA ALA A 126 0.46 15.16 2.85
C ALA A 126 -0.27 15.23 1.49
N LEU A 127 0.36 15.81 0.46
CA LEU A 127 -0.20 15.88 -0.89
C LEU A 127 -0.54 14.52 -1.50
N VAL A 128 0.32 13.51 -1.28
CA VAL A 128 0.10 12.17 -1.83
C VAL A 128 -1.09 11.50 -1.16
N LEU A 129 -1.15 11.55 0.17
CA LEU A 129 -2.27 10.99 0.92
C LEU A 129 -3.57 11.71 0.55
N ASP A 130 -3.57 13.03 0.53
CA ASP A 130 -4.70 13.88 0.17
C ASP A 130 -5.23 13.60 -1.26
N ALA A 131 -4.33 13.49 -2.24
CA ALA A 131 -4.68 13.10 -3.61
C ALA A 131 -5.29 11.69 -3.66
N MET A 132 -4.76 10.75 -2.88
CA MET A 132 -5.34 9.42 -2.76
C MET A 132 -6.71 9.46 -2.08
N VAL A 133 -6.90 10.25 -1.03
CA VAL A 133 -8.18 10.41 -0.34
C VAL A 133 -9.27 10.92 -1.27
N ARG A 134 -8.98 11.96 -2.04
CA ARG A 134 -9.88 12.44 -3.09
C ARG A 134 -10.17 11.38 -4.14
N ASN A 135 -9.16 10.65 -4.59
CA ASN A 135 -9.34 9.64 -5.63
C ASN A 135 -10.25 8.49 -5.14
N HIS A 136 -10.08 8.04 -3.90
CA HIS A 136 -10.95 7.04 -3.27
C HIS A 136 -12.39 7.56 -3.09
N ALA A 137 -12.56 8.81 -2.64
CA ALA A 137 -13.87 9.43 -2.52
C ALA A 137 -14.60 9.51 -3.88
N ARG A 138 -13.90 9.88 -4.95
CA ARG A 138 -14.44 9.92 -6.32
C ARG A 138 -14.87 8.53 -6.80
N LEU A 139 -14.05 7.51 -6.58
CA LEU A 139 -14.36 6.12 -6.95
C LEU A 139 -15.61 5.60 -6.22
N SER A 140 -15.75 5.91 -4.93
CA SER A 140 -16.91 5.55 -4.12
C SER A 140 -18.21 6.18 -4.65
N LEU A 141 -18.17 7.46 -5.03
CA LEU A 141 -19.33 8.18 -5.57
C LEU A 141 -19.75 7.68 -6.97
N THR A 142 -18.79 7.26 -7.80
CA THR A 142 -19.09 6.69 -9.13
C THR A 142 -19.58 5.24 -9.09
N GLY A 143 -19.49 4.56 -7.94
CA GLY A 143 -19.98 3.20 -7.71
C GLY A 143 -21.34 3.12 -7.01
N ALA A 144 -21.96 4.26 -6.68
CA ALA A 144 -23.21 4.32 -5.93
C ALA A 144 -24.43 3.96 -6.80
N MET A 145 -24.63 2.66 -7.04
CA MET A 145 -25.98 2.12 -6.95
C MET A 145 -26.42 2.18 -5.48
N PRO A 146 -27.67 2.58 -5.16
CA PRO A 146 -28.11 2.73 -3.79
C PRO A 146 -28.36 1.33 -3.19
N ALA A 147 -27.36 0.79 -2.50
CA ALA A 147 -27.54 -0.35 -1.61
C ALA A 147 -27.72 0.16 -0.19
N ALA A 148 -28.96 0.12 0.25
CA ALA A 148 -29.36 0.38 1.62
C ALA A 148 -28.60 -0.51 2.62
N SER A 149 -28.38 0.07 3.80
CA SER A 149 -28.03 -0.57 5.08
C SER A 149 -26.62 -1.15 5.24
N GLY A 150 -25.83 -0.43 6.06
CA GLY A 150 -25.15 -1.02 7.21
C GLY A 150 -24.04 -2.02 6.92
N GLY A 151 -22.88 -1.52 6.49
CA GLY A 151 -21.65 -2.29 6.41
C GLY A 151 -20.71 -1.71 5.36
N GLY A 152 -19.78 -0.87 5.80
CA GLY A 152 -18.89 -0.10 4.92
C GLY A 152 -18.19 -0.94 3.84
N LEU A 153 -17.98 -0.29 2.69
CA LEU A 153 -17.38 -0.81 1.44
C LEU A 153 -16.02 -1.53 1.61
N LEU A 154 -15.37 -1.44 2.78
CA LEU A 154 -14.18 -2.23 3.10
C LEU A 154 -14.48 -3.74 3.08
N GLY A 155 -15.70 -4.15 3.42
CA GLY A 155 -16.11 -5.57 3.35
C GLY A 155 -16.22 -6.11 1.92
N THR A 156 -16.54 -5.27 0.93
CA THR A 156 -16.79 -5.73 -0.45
C THR A 156 -15.52 -5.82 -1.27
N ILE A 157 -14.55 -4.92 -1.06
CA ILE A 157 -13.25 -4.99 -1.77
C ILE A 157 -12.39 -6.11 -1.18
N VAL A 158 -12.29 -6.23 0.16
CA VAL A 158 -11.57 -7.35 0.80
C VAL A 158 -12.24 -8.68 0.46
N SER A 159 -13.57 -8.78 0.49
CA SER A 159 -14.22 -10.02 0.07
C SER A 159 -14.02 -10.34 -1.42
N SER A 160 -13.86 -9.35 -2.30
CA SER A 160 -13.56 -9.62 -3.71
C SER A 160 -12.14 -10.15 -3.94
N ILE A 161 -11.14 -9.65 -3.21
CA ILE A 161 -9.76 -10.13 -3.29
C ILE A 161 -9.62 -11.51 -2.61
N VAL A 162 -10.21 -11.70 -1.43
CA VAL A 162 -10.23 -12.99 -0.73
C VAL A 162 -11.00 -14.04 -1.53
N ARG A 163 -12.16 -13.69 -2.11
CA ARG A 163 -12.91 -14.59 -2.99
C ARG A 163 -12.14 -14.88 -4.28
N GLY A 164 -11.44 -13.91 -4.85
CA GLY A 164 -10.53 -14.12 -5.99
C GLY A 164 -9.38 -15.08 -5.68
N ALA A 165 -8.76 -14.95 -4.51
CA ALA A 165 -7.68 -15.82 -4.05
C ALA A 165 -8.18 -17.24 -3.74
N VAL A 166 -9.32 -17.40 -3.06
CA VAL A 166 -9.93 -18.70 -2.75
C VAL A 166 -10.43 -19.39 -4.03
N GLN A 167 -10.98 -18.64 -4.98
CA GLN A 167 -11.48 -19.19 -6.25
C GLN A 167 -10.33 -19.51 -7.23
N GLY A 168 -9.19 -18.81 -7.13
CA GLY A 168 -7.94 -19.15 -7.81
C GLY A 168 -7.25 -20.39 -7.23
N ALA A 169 -7.20 -20.51 -5.90
CA ALA A 169 -6.65 -21.68 -5.21
C ALA A 169 -7.53 -22.94 -5.40
N MET A 170 -8.86 -22.79 -5.41
CA MET A 170 -9.77 -23.91 -5.71
C MET A 170 -9.69 -24.38 -7.17
N ARG A 171 -9.34 -23.50 -8.12
CA ARG A 171 -9.11 -23.88 -9.52
C ARG A 171 -7.80 -24.64 -9.74
N GLN A 172 -6.81 -24.49 -8.85
CA GLN A 172 -5.58 -25.28 -8.88
C GLN A 172 -5.70 -26.64 -8.17
N LEU A 173 -6.73 -26.84 -7.34
CA LEU A 173 -6.99 -28.09 -6.63
C LEU A 173 -8.11 -28.93 -7.23
N ALA A 174 -8.67 -28.57 -8.39
CA ALA A 174 -9.61 -29.43 -9.11
C ALA A 174 -8.85 -30.55 -9.85
N PRO A 175 -8.91 -31.83 -9.41
CA PRO A 175 -8.29 -32.92 -10.15
C PRO A 175 -9.02 -33.06 -11.49
N ARG A 176 -8.32 -32.73 -12.57
CA ARG A 176 -8.72 -33.02 -13.96
C ARG A 176 -9.11 -34.49 -14.08
N ARG A 177 -10.41 -34.76 -14.03
CA ARG A 177 -11.00 -36.07 -14.30
C ARG A 177 -11.47 -36.13 -15.75
N ARG A 178 -10.92 -37.13 -16.43
CA ARG A 178 -11.43 -37.89 -17.60
C ARG A 178 -11.13 -37.34 -19.01
N HIS A 179 -10.29 -38.09 -19.73
CA HIS A 179 -10.81 -38.81 -20.89
C HIS A 179 -10.15 -40.20 -20.99
N ARG A 180 -10.93 -41.24 -20.73
CA ARG A 180 -10.53 -42.66 -20.85
C ARG A 180 -10.79 -43.07 -22.30
N ARG A 181 -9.74 -43.33 -23.09
CA ARG A 181 -9.87 -44.15 -24.30
C ARG A 181 -9.49 -45.58 -23.91
N ARG A 182 -10.46 -46.49 -24.06
CA ARG A 182 -10.26 -47.94 -23.97
C ARG A 182 -9.42 -48.36 -25.17
N TYR A 183 -8.27 -48.97 -24.92
CA TYR A 183 -7.72 -49.98 -25.80
C TYR A 183 -7.41 -51.19 -24.93
N THR A 184 -8.01 -52.31 -25.32
CA THR A 184 -7.82 -53.65 -24.77
C THR A 184 -6.46 -54.14 -25.18
N ASP A 185 -5.61 -54.51 -24.23
CA ASP A 185 -4.53 -55.45 -24.48
C ASP A 185 -4.45 -56.45 -23.34
N TYR A 186 -4.52 -57.71 -23.77
CA TYR A 186 -4.20 -58.89 -22.99
C TYR A 186 -2.71 -58.83 -22.61
N PHE A 187 -2.38 -59.13 -21.36
CA PHE A 187 -1.20 -59.89 -20.91
C PHE A 187 -0.78 -59.50 -19.47
N ALA A 188 -1.05 -60.45 -18.58
CA ALA A 188 -0.10 -61.02 -17.63
C ALA A 188 0.50 -60.23 -16.45
N ARG A 189 0.59 -61.01 -15.36
CA ARG A 189 1.58 -60.99 -14.25
C ARG A 189 1.29 -60.15 -13.01
N ARG A 190 0.70 -60.87 -12.04
CA ARG A 190 0.91 -60.77 -10.58
C ARG A 190 2.29 -60.21 -10.20
N ARG A 191 2.33 -59.11 -9.44
CA ARG A 191 3.39 -58.81 -8.44
C ARG A 191 2.80 -58.11 -7.21
N ARG A 192 3.38 -58.50 -6.06
CA ARG A 192 2.98 -58.25 -4.66
C ARG A 192 3.07 -56.77 -4.24
N PRO A 193 2.30 -56.33 -3.22
CA PRO A 193 2.38 -54.97 -2.69
C PRO A 193 3.47 -54.83 -1.61
N THR A 194 4.48 -54.00 -1.85
CA THR A 194 5.41 -53.55 -0.80
C THR A 194 4.90 -52.26 -0.16
N ARG A 195 4.48 -52.38 1.10
CA ARG A 195 4.21 -51.27 2.03
C ARG A 195 5.45 -50.38 2.17
N ARG A 196 5.43 -49.17 1.60
CA ARG A 196 6.36 -48.09 1.98
C ARG A 196 5.65 -47.16 2.96
N ARG A 197 6.02 -47.26 4.24
CA ARG A 197 5.72 -46.26 5.27
C ARG A 197 6.28 -44.92 4.80
N ARG A 198 5.40 -43.96 4.50
CA ARG A 198 5.77 -42.54 4.42
C ARG A 198 6.09 -42.08 5.83
N ARG A 199 7.34 -41.68 6.06
CA ARG A 199 7.69 -40.87 7.24
C ARG A 199 6.94 -39.55 7.09
N ARG A 200 6.08 -39.24 8.07
CA ARG A 200 5.51 -37.90 8.23
C ARG A 200 6.70 -36.95 8.47
N GLY A 201 6.83 -35.93 7.65
CA GLY A 201 7.67 -34.78 8.01
C GLY A 201 7.04 -34.06 9.21
N PRO A 202 7.82 -33.23 9.92
CA PRO A 202 7.31 -32.46 11.05
C PRO A 202 6.10 -31.65 10.60
N SER A 203 4.99 -31.79 11.31
CA SER A 203 3.82 -30.97 11.01
C SER A 203 4.04 -29.57 11.54
N LEU A 204 3.27 -28.60 11.04
CA LEU A 204 3.36 -27.23 11.54
C LEU A 204 3.06 -27.17 13.04
N GLU A 205 2.21 -28.06 13.54
CA GLU A 205 1.96 -28.17 14.98
C GLU A 205 3.22 -28.57 15.78
N ASP A 206 4.10 -29.41 15.22
CA ASP A 206 5.37 -29.79 15.87
C ASP A 206 6.34 -28.59 15.95
N VAL A 207 6.39 -27.77 14.89
CA VAL A 207 7.23 -26.56 14.84
C VAL A 207 6.70 -25.48 15.79
N PHE A 208 5.38 -25.31 15.87
CA PHE A 208 4.78 -24.35 16.81
C PHE A 208 4.91 -24.82 18.26
N ALA A 209 4.80 -26.12 18.53
CA ALA A 209 5.05 -26.68 19.86
C ALA A 209 6.50 -26.49 20.32
N GLU A 210 7.46 -26.56 19.38
CA GLU A 210 8.89 -26.31 19.65
C GLU A 210 9.17 -24.83 19.95
N ILE A 211 8.55 -23.89 19.24
CA ILE A 211 8.72 -22.44 19.47
C ILE A 211 8.03 -22.00 20.76
N LEU A 212 6.89 -22.60 21.12
CA LEU A 212 6.11 -22.22 22.31
C LEU A 212 6.53 -22.96 23.58
N GLY A 213 7.53 -23.86 23.52
CA GLY A 213 8.09 -24.55 24.69
C GLY A 213 7.13 -25.52 25.39
N VAL A 214 5.99 -25.86 24.76
CA VAL A 214 4.96 -26.72 25.36
C VAL A 214 5.27 -28.18 25.04
N ARG A 215 6.21 -28.79 25.78
CA ARG A 215 6.38 -30.26 25.79
C ARG A 215 5.55 -30.87 26.91
N HIS A 216 4.51 -31.62 26.55
CA HIS A 216 3.97 -32.66 27.41
C HIS A 216 4.91 -33.87 27.38
N ARG A 217 5.39 -34.29 28.55
CA ARG A 217 6.10 -35.57 28.75
C ARG A 217 5.16 -36.75 28.56
#